data_AF-A0A2R4XLX9-F1
#
_entry.id   AF-A0A2R4XLX9-F1
#
_cell.length_a   1.000
_cell.length_b   1.000
_cell.length_c   1.000
_cell.angle_alpha   90.00
_cell.angle_beta   90.00
_cell.angle_gamma   90.00
#
_symmetry.space_group_name_H-M   'P 1'
#
loop_
_entity.id
_entity.type
_entity.pdbx_description
1 polymer ?
#
loop_
_entity_poly.entity_id
_entity_poly.type
_entity_poly.pdbx_seq_one_letter_code
_entity_poly.pdbx_strand_id
1 'polypeptide(L)'
;MPNQNGEFIWYELFTENSDEALQFYSAILGWKATNSGFPETDYRIVQALDEHAGKWHDVGGLLQLTDDMKNNGARPVWLGYLSVDDVEQTLACIVNNCRPLHNARCKLFKNLHHTEIMHS
;
A
#
# COMPACT_ATOMS: atom_id res chain seq x y z
N MET A 1 2.25 -4.68 -20.04
CA MET A 1 1.44 -5.90 -19.88
C MET A 1 0.68 -5.73 -18.57
N PRO A 2 -0.62 -6.01 -18.49
CA PRO A 2 -1.33 -5.96 -17.21
C PRO A 2 -0.75 -7.02 -16.26
N ASN A 3 -0.74 -6.72 -14.95
CA ASN A 3 -0.27 -7.65 -13.92
C ASN A 3 -1.14 -8.92 -13.91
N GLN A 4 -0.50 -10.08 -13.79
CA GLN A 4 -1.20 -11.37 -13.78
C GLN A 4 -1.87 -11.62 -12.43
N ASN A 5 -2.97 -12.38 -12.43
CA ASN A 5 -3.65 -12.79 -11.20
C ASN A 5 -2.68 -13.48 -10.22
N GLY A 6 -2.70 -13.03 -8.96
CA GLY A 6 -1.82 -13.50 -7.90
C GLY A 6 -0.45 -12.81 -7.83
N GLU A 7 -0.13 -11.89 -8.74
CA GLU A 7 1.10 -11.10 -8.66
C GLU A 7 0.96 -9.93 -7.66
N PHE A 8 2.05 -9.58 -6.99
CA PHE A 8 2.11 -8.35 -6.22
C PHE A 8 2.15 -7.15 -7.15
N ILE A 9 1.23 -6.20 -6.93
CA ILE A 9 1.09 -5.00 -7.76
C ILE A 9 1.50 -3.73 -7.04
N TRP A 10 1.53 -3.76 -5.70
CA TRP A 10 1.89 -2.61 -4.88
C TRP A 10 2.34 -3.05 -3.49
N TYR A 11 3.27 -2.31 -2.90
CA TYR A 11 3.68 -2.47 -1.50
C TYR A 11 3.42 -1.17 -0.75
N GLU A 12 2.90 -1.28 0.46
CA GLU A 12 2.43 -0.13 1.22
C GLU A 12 2.98 -0.21 2.64
N LEU A 13 3.68 0.84 3.06
CA LEU A 13 4.18 0.96 4.42
C LEU A 13 3.32 1.92 5.22
N PHE A 14 2.65 1.40 6.23
CA PHE A 14 2.06 2.21 7.28
C PHE A 14 3.11 2.45 8.37
N THR A 15 3.33 3.69 8.76
CA THR A 15 4.32 4.06 9.78
C THR A 15 3.82 5.18 10.70
N GLU A 16 4.41 5.26 11.88
CA GLU A 16 4.19 6.38 12.81
C GLU A 16 5.06 7.60 12.52
N ASN A 17 6.10 7.44 11.68
CA ASN A 17 6.93 8.54 11.22
C ASN A 17 7.40 8.27 9.78
N SER A 18 6.77 8.93 8.81
CA SER A 18 7.07 8.83 7.38
C SER A 18 8.43 9.44 7.03
N ASP A 19 8.85 10.50 7.71
CA ASP A 19 10.15 11.14 7.48
C ASP A 19 11.31 10.23 7.92
N GLU A 20 11.22 9.65 9.12
CA GLU A 20 12.23 8.71 9.62
C GLU A 20 12.28 7.43 8.78
N ALA A 21 11.12 6.90 8.40
CA ALA A 21 11.05 5.74 7.52
C ALA A 21 11.71 6.04 6.17
N LEU A 22 11.38 7.18 5.54
CA LEU A 22 11.99 7.58 4.28
C LEU A 22 13.49 7.80 4.42
N GLN A 23 13.96 8.45 5.50
CA GLN A 23 15.38 8.63 5.76
C GLN A 23 16.11 7.28 5.87
N PHE A 24 15.53 6.33 6.60
CA PHE A 24 16.07 4.99 6.73
C PHE A 24 16.18 4.29 5.37
N TYR A 25 15.08 4.18 4.62
CA TYR A 25 15.09 3.48 3.32
C TYR A 25 15.90 4.23 2.25
N SER A 26 16.00 5.55 2.31
CA SER A 26 16.90 6.33 1.47
C SER A 26 18.36 5.96 1.74
N ALA A 27 18.74 5.77 3.01
CA ALA A 27 20.11 5.43 3.38
C ALA A 27 20.51 4.01 2.98
N ILE A 28 19.60 3.03 3.10
CA ILE A 28 19.92 1.62 2.83
C ILE A 28 19.61 1.17 1.40
N LEU A 29 18.58 1.73 0.76
CA LEU A 29 18.10 1.32 -0.57
C LEU A 29 18.20 2.43 -1.62
N GLY A 30 18.59 3.65 -1.25
CA GLY A 30 18.64 4.79 -2.17
C GLY A 30 17.26 5.27 -2.63
N TRP A 31 16.20 4.84 -1.95
CA TRP A 31 14.83 5.20 -2.32
C TRP A 31 14.58 6.71 -2.19
N LYS A 32 13.64 7.19 -2.99
CA LYS A 32 13.12 8.56 -2.89
C LYS A 32 11.61 8.52 -2.72
N ALA A 33 11.01 9.64 -2.38
CA ALA A 33 9.56 9.74 -2.37
C ALA A 33 9.06 11.04 -2.99
N THR A 34 7.89 10.97 -3.59
CA THR A 34 7.12 12.11 -4.10
C THR A 34 5.79 12.19 -3.37
N ASN A 35 5.22 13.39 -3.26
CA ASN A 35 3.87 13.53 -2.72
C ASN A 35 2.86 12.88 -3.68
N SER A 36 1.92 12.11 -3.14
CA SER A 36 0.90 11.42 -3.94
C SER A 36 -0.18 12.34 -4.52
N GLY A 37 -0.19 13.63 -4.14
CA GLY A 37 -1.22 14.59 -4.55
C GLY A 37 -2.50 14.53 -3.72
N PHE A 38 -2.53 13.76 -2.63
CA PHE A 38 -3.66 13.68 -1.71
C PHE A 38 -3.43 14.63 -0.52
N PRO A 39 -4.06 15.80 -0.45
CA PRO A 39 -3.71 16.84 0.52
C PRO A 39 -4.14 16.50 1.96
N GLU A 40 -5.12 15.62 2.13
CA GLU A 40 -5.71 15.28 3.44
C GLU A 40 -4.89 14.24 4.22
N THR A 41 -3.87 13.64 3.61
CA THR A 41 -3.10 12.56 4.22
C THR A 41 -1.67 12.62 3.74
N ASP A 42 -0.69 12.46 4.65
CA ASP A 42 0.71 12.33 4.26
C ASP A 42 0.96 10.93 3.68
N TYR A 43 0.56 10.82 2.42
CA TYR A 43 0.78 9.67 1.56
C TYR A 43 1.83 10.03 0.51
N ARG A 44 2.86 9.19 0.41
CA ARG A 44 4.00 9.42 -0.47
C ARG A 44 4.20 8.21 -1.36
N ILE A 45 4.52 8.45 -2.62
CA ILE A 45 4.91 7.39 -3.55
C ILE A 45 6.42 7.19 -3.42
N VAL A 46 6.84 6.00 -3.02
CA VAL A 46 8.27 5.65 -2.95
C VAL A 46 8.76 5.14 -4.29
N GLN A 47 9.96 5.59 -4.66
CA GLN A 47 10.59 5.31 -5.95
C GLN A 47 11.96 4.66 -5.75
N ALA A 48 12.24 3.65 -6.56
CA ALA A 48 13.55 3.02 -6.67
C ALA A 48 14.19 3.32 -8.02
N LEU A 49 15.52 3.42 -8.06
CA LEU A 49 16.26 3.55 -9.30
C LEU A 49 16.51 2.17 -9.90
N ASP A 50 16.07 1.94 -11.13
CA ASP A 50 16.60 0.88 -11.97
C ASP A 50 17.96 1.35 -12.50
N GLU A 51 19.05 0.81 -11.94
CA GLU A 51 20.42 1.17 -12.31
C GLU A 51 20.77 0.77 -13.75
N HIS A 52 20.13 -0.25 -14.30
CA HIS A 52 20.36 -0.69 -15.67
C HIS A 52 19.67 0.23 -16.69
N ALA A 53 18.44 0.64 -16.39
CA ALA A 53 17.67 1.55 -17.24
C ALA A 53 17.96 3.02 -16.96
N GLY A 54 18.61 3.35 -15.83
CA GLY A 54 18.83 4.72 -15.38
C GLY A 54 17.54 5.48 -15.07
N LYS A 55 16.46 4.76 -14.72
CA LYS A 55 15.10 5.32 -14.57
C LYS A 55 14.55 5.07 -13.17
N TRP A 56 13.83 6.05 -12.63
CA TRP A 56 13.07 5.89 -11.38
C TRP A 56 11.73 5.22 -11.65
N HIS A 57 11.39 4.24 -10.81
CA HIS A 57 10.15 3.49 -10.85
C HIS A 57 9.42 3.62 -9.52
N ASP A 58 8.11 3.81 -9.59
CA ASP A 58 7.24 3.75 -8.42
C ASP A 58 7.17 2.30 -7.94
N VAL A 59 7.53 2.07 -6.68
CA VAL A 59 7.63 0.71 -6.11
C VAL A 59 6.71 0.50 -4.90
N GLY A 60 6.06 1.55 -4.42
CA GLY A 60 5.16 1.45 -3.30
C GLY A 60 4.68 2.78 -2.75
N GLY A 61 3.90 2.68 -1.68
CA GLY A 61 3.37 3.78 -0.91
C GLY A 61 3.95 3.83 0.50
N LEU A 62 4.01 5.04 1.04
CA LEU A 62 4.41 5.34 2.40
C LEU A 62 3.34 6.22 3.02
N LEU A 63 2.63 5.66 4.00
CA LEU A 63 1.54 6.32 4.69
C LEU A 63 1.90 6.62 6.15
N GLN A 64 1.82 7.90 6.50
CA GLN A 64 1.84 8.33 7.90
C GLN A 64 0.49 8.01 8.55
N LEU A 65 0.53 7.20 9.61
CA LEU A 65 -0.65 6.89 10.40
C LEU A 65 -1.14 8.13 11.15
N THR A 66 -2.41 8.48 10.93
CA THR A 66 -3.10 9.52 11.69
C THR A 66 -3.50 9.01 13.08
N ASP A 67 -3.80 9.92 14.00
CA ASP A 67 -4.28 9.56 15.34
C ASP A 67 -5.60 8.78 15.29
N ASP A 68 -6.52 9.17 14.40
CA ASP A 68 -7.78 8.44 14.21
C ASP A 68 -7.55 7.00 13.74
N MET A 69 -6.62 6.77 12.81
CA MET A 69 -6.26 5.41 12.38
C MET A 69 -5.70 4.59 13.53
N LYS A 70 -4.76 5.16 14.31
CA LYS A 70 -4.14 4.49 15.47
C LYS A 70 -5.16 4.17 16.56
N ASN A 71 -6.09 5.08 16.83
CA ASN A 71 -7.20 4.90 17.77
C ASN A 71 -8.18 3.79 17.33
N ASN A 72 -8.33 3.61 16.01
CA ASN A 72 -9.08 2.49 15.42
C ASN A 72 -8.25 1.21 15.26
N GLY A 73 -7.06 1.15 15.87
CA GLY A 73 -6.24 -0.05 15.97
C GLY A 73 -5.25 -0.27 14.82
N ALA A 74 -5.09 0.68 13.90
CA ALA A 74 -4.01 0.63 12.94
C ALA A 74 -2.65 0.62 13.67
N ARG A 75 -1.68 -0.08 13.10
CA ARG A 75 -0.32 -0.24 13.62
C ARG A 75 0.65 -0.19 12.44
N PRO A 76 1.92 0.19 12.65
CA PRO A 76 2.93 0.13 11.61
C PRO A 76 3.02 -1.27 11.00
N VAL A 77 2.99 -1.36 9.67
CA VAL A 77 2.97 -2.64 8.94
C VAL A 77 3.33 -2.43 7.47
N TRP A 78 3.98 -3.43 6.87
CA TRP A 78 4.10 -3.57 5.42
C TRP A 78 2.93 -4.41 4.89
N LEU A 79 2.19 -3.86 3.94
CA LEU A 79 1.10 -4.53 3.23
C LEU A 79 1.50 -4.76 1.78
N GLY A 80 1.08 -5.89 1.22
CA GLY A 80 1.20 -6.18 -0.21
C GLY A 80 -0.19 -6.27 -0.84
N TYR A 81 -0.36 -5.62 -1.99
CA TYR A 81 -1.56 -5.70 -2.80
C TYR A 81 -1.33 -6.73 -3.90
N LEU A 82 -2.31 -7.61 -4.07
CA LEU A 82 -2.29 -8.65 -5.09
C LEU A 82 -3.24 -8.28 -6.23
N SER A 83 -2.81 -8.53 -7.47
CA SER A 83 -3.69 -8.50 -8.63
C SER A 83 -4.66 -9.66 -8.54
N VAL A 84 -5.93 -9.40 -8.84
CA VAL A 84 -6.96 -10.42 -8.95
C VAL A 84 -7.79 -10.12 -10.18
N ASP A 85 -8.18 -11.16 -10.91
CA ASP A 85 -9.01 -10.99 -12.11
C ASP A 85 -10.39 -10.43 -11.75
N ASP A 86 -10.93 -10.85 -10.60
CA ASP A 86 -12.22 -10.41 -10.06
C ASP A 86 -12.10 -10.28 -8.53
N VAL A 87 -12.24 -9.03 -8.05
CA VAL A 87 -12.15 -8.68 -6.63
C VAL A 87 -13.28 -9.34 -5.82
N GLU A 88 -14.51 -9.29 -6.32
CA GLU A 88 -15.68 -9.81 -5.60
C GLU A 88 -15.65 -11.33 -5.50
N GLN A 89 -15.30 -12.00 -6.61
CA GLN A 89 -15.13 -13.46 -6.61
C GLN A 89 -14.01 -13.89 -5.66
N THR A 90 -12.89 -13.17 -5.67
CA THR A 90 -11.75 -13.49 -4.80
C THR A 90 -12.10 -13.28 -3.33
N LEU A 91 -12.79 -12.19 -2.99
CA LEU A 91 -13.27 -11.93 -1.64
C LEU A 91 -14.23 -13.03 -1.18
N ALA A 92 -15.21 -13.43 -2.01
CA ALA A 92 -16.11 -14.52 -1.69
C ALA A 92 -15.35 -15.84 -1.45
N CYS A 93 -14.35 -16.14 -2.29
CA CYS A 93 -13.49 -17.31 -2.14
C CYS A 93 -12.72 -17.29 -0.81
N ILE A 94 -12.09 -16.17 -0.47
CA ILE A 94 -11.34 -16.00 0.79
C ILE A 94 -12.29 -16.18 1.97
N VAL A 95 -13.46 -15.54 1.98
CA VAL A 95 -14.41 -15.65 3.09
C VAL A 95 -14.94 -17.08 3.25
N ASN A 96 -15.22 -17.77 2.15
CA ASN A 96 -15.77 -19.13 2.18
C ASN A 96 -14.72 -20.18 2.55
N ASN A 97 -13.46 -19.99 2.14
CA ASN A 97 -12.37 -20.95 2.36
C ASN A 97 -11.56 -20.65 3.63
N CYS A 98 -11.50 -19.40 4.07
CA CYS A 98 -11.00 -19.05 5.39
C CYS A 98 -12.15 -19.20 6.41
N ARG A 99 -12.23 -20.36 7.07
CA ARG A 99 -12.91 -20.45 8.38
C ARG A 99 -12.44 -19.30 9.26
N PRO A 100 -13.29 -18.73 10.13
CA PRO A 100 -13.07 -17.40 10.71
C PRO A 100 -11.74 -17.35 11.45
N LEU A 101 -10.73 -16.80 10.77
CA LEU A 101 -9.52 -16.30 11.40
C LEU A 101 -9.94 -15.01 12.12
N HIS A 102 -10.50 -15.20 13.31
CA HIS A 102 -10.81 -14.17 14.30
C HIS A 102 -11.85 -13.11 13.88
N ASN A 103 -12.99 -13.12 14.59
CA ASN A 103 -13.92 -12.01 14.69
C ASN A 103 -13.20 -10.74 15.22
N ALA A 104 -12.59 -9.95 14.36
CA ALA A 104 -12.35 -8.50 14.49
C ALA A 104 -11.38 -8.03 13.40
N ARG A 105 -11.84 -7.19 12.46
CA ARG A 105 -11.08 -6.12 11.74
C ARG A 105 -11.47 -5.85 10.28
N CYS A 106 -12.54 -6.43 9.72
CA CYS A 106 -13.02 -6.06 8.37
C CYS A 106 -13.82 -4.74 8.29
N LYS A 107 -13.49 -3.70 9.07
CA LYS A 107 -14.15 -2.37 8.94
C LYS A 107 -13.29 -1.30 8.25
N LEU A 108 -12.00 -1.52 8.02
CA LEU A 108 -11.13 -0.49 7.43
C LEU A 108 -11.26 -0.36 5.90
N PHE A 109 -11.70 -1.40 5.18
CA PHE A 109 -11.72 -1.38 3.72
C PHE A 109 -12.93 -0.66 3.09
N LYS A 110 -14.00 -0.38 3.83
CA LYS A 110 -15.19 0.26 3.26
C LYS A 110 -15.03 1.75 2.92
N ASN A 111 -14.00 2.42 3.42
CA ASN A 111 -13.83 3.87 3.24
C ASN A 111 -12.76 4.27 2.21
N LEU A 112 -12.12 3.31 1.52
CA LEU A 112 -11.10 3.59 0.50
C LEU A 112 -11.63 3.44 -0.94
N HIS A 113 -12.95 3.30 -1.13
CA HIS A 113 -13.57 3.33 -2.46
C HIS A 113 -13.61 4.76 -3.04
N HIS A 114 -12.43 5.36 -3.26
CA HIS A 114 -12.25 6.43 -4.25
C HIS A 114 -10.76 6.57 -4.62
N THR A 115 -10.18 5.49 -5.10
CA THR A 115 -8.88 5.56 -5.79
C THR A 115 -9.07 4.94 -7.16
N GLU A 116 -9.53 5.75 -8.11
CA GLU A 116 -9.27 5.50 -9.53
C GLU A 116 -7.75 5.52 -9.70
N ILE A 117 -7.14 4.34 -9.69
CA ILE A 117 -5.74 4.16 -10.06
C ILE A 117 -5.69 4.39 -11.58
N MET A 118 -5.20 5.56 -11.95
CA MET A 118 -5.04 6.03 -13.32
C MET A 118 -4.36 4.98 -14.21
N HIS A 119 -5.08 4.53 -15.23
CA HIS A 119 -4.46 4.02 -16.46
C HIS A 119 -4.17 5.21 -17.37
N SER A 120 -2.89 5.54 -17.56
CA SER A 120 -2.33 6.11 -18.80
C SER A 120 -0.81 6.00 -18.80
#